data_AF-A0AA38VJ95-F1
#
_entry.id   AF-A0AA38VJ95-F1
#
_cell.length_a   1.000
_cell.length_b   1.000
_cell.length_c   1.000
_cell.angle_alpha   90.00
_cell.angle_beta   90.00
_cell.angle_gamma   90.00
#
_symmetry.space_group_name_H-M   'P 1'
#
loop_
_entity.id
_entity.type
_entity.pdbx_description
1 polymer ?
#
loop_
_entity_poly.entity_id
_entity_poly.type
_entity_poly.pdbx_seq_one_letter_code
_entity_poly.pdbx_strand_id
1 'polypeptide(L)'
;MSGRPTLSQYLFPQQVSCILNATDNELQPIRVDTQEDIWRASTLKLADDFARDLDQWTQSYHPSSIEVCYGCPQDVPIKPPTRVIVTGPDGGSVTCFFKPFRGSYRKSSTNIELTTHRKIARARIPSPPRVRICSIYGLVRDENVLLGMLFPWIDKRAVLSRGLAARSPASLRQRWASQIDASIKKLYQEGIIWGDAKAENVLIDKNDDAWIIDFGGSYTPGWVDMEKAGTLEGDMQGLGKIMDMLR
;
A
#
# COMPACT_ATOMS: atom_id res chain seq x y z
N MET A 1 3.26 -30.48 3.67
CA MET A 1 3.97 -29.34 3.05
C MET A 1 4.06 -28.24 4.10
N SER A 2 5.26 -27.87 4.56
CA SER A 2 5.47 -27.09 5.80
C SER A 2 6.03 -25.68 5.56
N GLY A 3 5.72 -25.06 4.43
CA GLY A 3 6.12 -23.68 4.10
C GLY A 3 4.94 -22.72 4.14
N ARG A 4 5.18 -21.44 4.44
CA ARG A 4 4.17 -20.39 4.21
C ARG A 4 3.84 -20.33 2.71
N PRO A 5 2.58 -20.06 2.32
CA PRO A 5 2.25 -19.87 0.93
C PRO A 5 2.97 -18.65 0.36
N THR A 6 3.33 -18.69 -0.91
CA THR A 6 3.97 -17.56 -1.60
C THR A 6 2.94 -16.62 -2.21
N LEU A 7 3.34 -15.39 -2.50
CA LEU A 7 2.47 -14.42 -3.17
C LEU A 7 2.09 -14.90 -4.57
N SER A 8 2.97 -15.66 -5.25
CA SER A 8 2.69 -16.29 -6.54
C SER A 8 1.49 -17.24 -6.48
N GLN A 9 1.40 -18.08 -5.44
CA GLN A 9 0.26 -19.00 -5.26
C GLN A 9 -1.07 -18.26 -5.07
N TYR A 10 -1.02 -17.02 -4.56
CA TYR A 10 -2.20 -16.16 -4.44
C TYR A 10 -2.53 -15.40 -5.73
N LEU A 11 -1.52 -14.86 -6.43
CA LEU A 11 -1.73 -14.04 -7.63
C LEU A 11 -2.04 -14.87 -8.88
N PHE A 12 -1.55 -16.12 -8.91
CA PHE A 12 -1.71 -17.07 -10.01
C PHE A 12 -2.28 -18.39 -9.47
N PRO A 13 -3.48 -18.39 -8.87
CA PRO A 13 -4.06 -19.60 -8.32
C PRO A 13 -4.41 -20.56 -9.46
N GLN A 14 -4.23 -21.87 -9.22
CA GLN A 14 -4.81 -22.88 -10.10
C GLN A 14 -6.34 -22.76 -10.03
N GLN A 15 -6.97 -22.40 -11.14
CA GLN A 15 -8.42 -22.31 -11.23
C GLN A 15 -8.99 -23.66 -11.62
N VAL A 16 -10.03 -24.06 -10.91
CA VAL A 16 -10.83 -25.24 -11.24
C VAL A 16 -12.27 -24.78 -11.34
N SER A 17 -12.88 -25.00 -12.50
CA SER A 17 -14.30 -24.75 -12.68
C SER A 17 -15.07 -26.03 -12.48
N CYS A 18 -16.15 -25.93 -11.72
CA CYS A 18 -17.04 -27.05 -11.44
C CYS A 18 -18.47 -26.63 -11.78
N ILE A 19 -19.19 -27.50 -12.48
CA ILE A 19 -20.64 -27.42 -12.58
C ILE A 19 -21.25 -28.38 -11.54
N LEU A 20 -22.41 -28.02 -11.01
CA LEU A 20 -23.14 -28.88 -10.11
C LEU A 20 -24.11 -29.73 -10.93
N ASN A 21 -23.99 -31.05 -10.88
CA ASN A 21 -24.94 -31.96 -11.52
C ASN A 21 -25.73 -32.73 -10.47
N ALA A 22 -27.03 -32.93 -10.70
CA ALA A 22 -27.87 -33.75 -9.84
C ALA A 22 -28.04 -35.12 -10.49
N THR A 23 -27.48 -36.16 -9.85
CA THR A 23 -27.65 -37.55 -10.28
C THR A 23 -28.25 -38.31 -9.09
N ASP A 24 -29.35 -39.02 -9.29
CA ASP A 24 -30.05 -39.77 -8.24
C ASP A 24 -30.40 -38.94 -6.97
N ASN A 25 -30.85 -37.70 -7.16
CA ASN A 25 -31.12 -36.72 -6.08
C ASN A 25 -29.90 -36.32 -5.22
N GLU A 26 -28.68 -36.68 -5.62
CA GLU A 26 -27.45 -36.20 -5.01
C GLU A 26 -26.76 -35.15 -5.88
N LEU A 27 -26.31 -34.07 -5.24
CA LEU A 27 -25.55 -33.00 -5.90
C LEU A 27 -24.08 -33.40 -5.96
N GLN A 28 -23.53 -33.56 -7.17
CA GLN A 28 -22.13 -33.88 -7.40
C GLN A 28 -21.42 -32.77 -8.17
N PRO A 29 -20.25 -32.31 -7.72
CA PRO A 29 -19.43 -31.38 -8.48
C PRO A 29 -18.74 -32.09 -9.64
N ILE A 30 -19.00 -31.66 -10.87
CA ILE A 30 -18.30 -32.13 -12.07
C ILE A 30 -17.30 -31.06 -12.47
N ARG A 31 -16.01 -31.42 -12.47
CA ARG A 31 -14.95 -30.55 -12.99
C ARG A 31 -15.14 -30.37 -14.49
N VAL A 32 -15.16 -29.13 -14.94
CA VAL A 32 -15.24 -28.77 -16.35
C VAL A 32 -13.97 -28.04 -16.76
N ASP A 33 -13.53 -28.29 -17.99
CA ASP A 33 -12.44 -27.53 -18.60
C ASP A 33 -12.96 -26.13 -18.92
N THR A 34 -12.63 -25.15 -18.08
CA THR A 34 -12.83 -23.75 -18.44
C THR A 34 -11.73 -23.30 -19.39
N GLN A 35 -12.13 -22.76 -20.54
CA GLN A 35 -11.26 -22.07 -21.49
C GLN A 35 -11.02 -20.58 -21.15
N GLU A 36 -11.67 -20.04 -20.12
CA GLU A 36 -11.55 -18.62 -19.76
C GLU A 36 -10.90 -18.43 -18.38
N ASP A 37 -9.85 -17.60 -18.33
CA ASP A 37 -9.16 -17.17 -17.11
C ASP A 37 -10.07 -16.20 -16.32
N ILE A 38 -10.76 -16.69 -15.30
CA ILE A 38 -11.78 -15.93 -14.56
C ILE A 38 -11.14 -14.94 -13.57
N TRP A 39 -9.90 -15.18 -13.14
CA TRP A 39 -9.12 -14.29 -12.26
C TRP A 39 -7.70 -14.08 -12.79
N ARG A 40 -7.38 -12.86 -13.22
CA ARG A 40 -5.99 -12.42 -13.39
C ARG A 40 -5.69 -11.30 -12.40
N ALA A 41 -4.54 -11.39 -11.73
CA ALA A 41 -4.03 -10.30 -10.92
C ALA A 41 -4.05 -9.00 -11.73
N SER A 42 -4.49 -7.92 -11.12
CA SER A 42 -4.49 -6.61 -11.77
C SER A 42 -3.05 -6.19 -12.08
N THR A 43 -2.74 -6.04 -13.37
CA THR A 43 -1.40 -5.75 -13.86
C THR A 43 -1.26 -4.28 -14.26
N LEU A 44 -0.14 -3.65 -13.94
CA LEU A 44 0.21 -2.35 -14.50
C LEU A 44 1.21 -2.54 -15.66
N LYS A 45 0.85 -2.08 -16.86
CA LYS A 45 1.81 -1.92 -17.96
C LYS A 45 2.62 -0.65 -17.72
N LEU A 46 3.92 -0.80 -17.61
CA LEU A 46 4.85 0.31 -17.47
C LEU A 46 5.01 1.07 -18.79
N ALA A 47 5.14 2.39 -18.71
CA ALA A 47 5.69 3.16 -19.82
C ALA A 47 7.20 2.87 -19.95
N ASP A 48 7.71 2.88 -21.17
CA ASP A 48 9.10 2.48 -21.47
C ASP A 48 10.15 3.30 -20.72
N ASP A 49 9.88 4.58 -20.48
CA ASP A 49 10.77 5.48 -19.74
C ASP A 49 10.86 5.11 -18.25
N PHE A 50 9.75 4.70 -17.65
CA PHE A 50 9.68 4.25 -16.25
C PHE A 50 10.32 2.87 -16.06
N ALA A 51 10.16 1.99 -17.06
CA ALA A 51 10.77 0.66 -17.02
C ALA A 51 12.31 0.73 -17.07
N ARG A 52 12.88 1.70 -17.81
CA ARG A 52 14.34 1.84 -17.98
C ARG A 52 15.08 2.27 -16.72
N ASP A 53 14.43 2.96 -15.80
CA ASP A 53 15.08 3.49 -14.61
C ASP A 53 14.56 2.92 -13.29
N LEU A 54 13.62 1.97 -13.35
CA LEU A 54 13.02 1.32 -12.19
C LEU A 54 14.08 0.82 -11.20
N ASP A 55 15.07 0.10 -11.73
CA ASP A 55 16.14 -0.54 -10.95
C ASP A 55 17.16 0.47 -10.39
N GLN A 56 17.06 1.76 -10.74
CA GLN A 56 17.93 2.81 -10.21
C GLN A 56 17.46 3.37 -8.87
N TRP A 57 16.19 3.20 -8.51
CA TRP A 57 15.61 3.82 -7.32
C TRP A 57 14.78 2.85 -6.46
N THR A 58 14.50 1.64 -6.94
CA THR A 58 13.83 0.61 -6.15
C THR A 58 14.25 -0.79 -6.58
N GLN A 59 13.98 -1.77 -5.72
CA GLN A 59 14.26 -3.18 -5.99
C GLN A 59 12.97 -3.91 -6.40
N SER A 60 13.10 -4.81 -7.38
CA SER A 60 12.02 -5.71 -7.80
C SER A 60 12.15 -7.08 -7.15
N TYR A 61 11.02 -7.67 -6.78
CA TYR A 61 10.91 -8.99 -6.18
C TYR A 61 9.93 -9.84 -6.97
N HIS A 62 10.33 -11.07 -7.28
CA HIS A 62 9.45 -12.02 -7.93
C HIS A 62 8.39 -12.52 -6.92
N PRO A 63 7.10 -12.64 -7.28
CA PRO A 63 6.06 -13.05 -6.32
C PRO A 63 6.30 -14.44 -5.71
N SER A 64 7.10 -15.30 -6.34
CA SER A 64 7.46 -16.61 -5.76
C SER A 64 8.52 -16.54 -4.66
N SER A 65 9.25 -15.43 -4.54
CA SER A 65 10.22 -15.21 -3.45
C SER A 65 9.64 -14.45 -2.25
N ILE A 66 8.34 -14.15 -2.29
CA ILE A 66 7.62 -13.40 -1.26
C ILE A 66 6.69 -14.35 -0.53
N GLU A 67 6.88 -14.51 0.78
CA GLU A 67 6.01 -15.32 1.62
C GLU A 67 4.81 -14.49 2.09
N VAL A 68 3.64 -15.10 2.09
CA VAL A 68 2.43 -14.46 2.61
C VAL A 68 2.28 -14.75 4.09
N CYS A 69 1.98 -13.71 4.87
CA CYS A 69 1.71 -13.81 6.29
C CYS A 69 0.25 -13.53 6.61
N TYR A 70 -0.39 -14.50 7.26
CA TYR A 70 -1.74 -14.33 7.80
C TYR A 70 -1.67 -14.30 9.32
N GLY A 71 -2.38 -13.34 9.94
CA GLY A 71 -2.54 -13.32 11.40
C GLY A 71 -3.36 -14.50 11.90
N CYS A 72 -4.30 -14.98 11.09
CA CYS A 72 -5.06 -16.20 11.29
C CYS A 72 -5.04 -17.03 9.99
N PRO A 73 -4.63 -18.32 10.00
CA PRO A 73 -4.64 -19.18 8.82
C PRO A 73 -6.00 -19.29 8.12
N GLN A 74 -7.10 -19.02 8.83
CA GLN A 74 -8.46 -19.04 8.28
C GLN A 74 -8.78 -17.81 7.41
N ASP A 75 -7.99 -16.73 7.48
CA ASP A 75 -8.19 -15.52 6.65
C ASP A 75 -7.69 -15.71 5.20
N VAL A 76 -6.86 -16.74 4.94
CA VAL A 76 -6.23 -17.02 3.63
C VAL A 76 -7.22 -17.02 2.45
N PRO A 77 -8.41 -17.65 2.54
CA PRO A 77 -9.36 -17.69 1.43
C PRO A 77 -10.28 -16.46 1.38
N ILE A 78 -10.29 -15.62 2.42
CA ILE A 78 -11.33 -14.59 2.63
C ILE A 78 -10.82 -13.20 2.30
N LYS A 79 -9.54 -12.91 2.55
CA LYS A 79 -8.96 -11.57 2.42
C LYS A 79 -7.72 -11.59 1.53
N PRO A 80 -7.57 -10.61 0.63
CA PRO A 80 -6.31 -10.42 -0.08
C PRO A 80 -5.15 -10.29 0.91
N PRO A 81 -4.02 -10.96 0.66
CA PRO A 81 -2.87 -10.87 1.53
C PRO A 81 -2.31 -9.47 1.48
N THR A 82 -2.31 -8.80 2.63
CA THR A 82 -1.74 -7.46 2.77
C THR A 82 -0.43 -7.49 3.54
N ARG A 83 -0.12 -8.55 4.30
CA ARG A 83 1.14 -8.69 5.02
C ARG A 83 1.97 -9.80 4.38
N VAL A 84 3.20 -9.49 4.04
CA VAL A 84 4.13 -10.40 3.38
C VAL A 84 5.52 -10.33 4.02
N ILE A 85 6.32 -11.36 3.84
CA ILE A 85 7.74 -11.39 4.21
C ILE A 85 8.55 -11.47 2.93
N VAL A 86 9.53 -10.58 2.84
CA VAL A 86 10.47 -10.47 1.74
C VAL A 86 11.85 -10.82 2.29
N THR A 87 12.57 -11.68 1.59
CA THR A 87 13.99 -11.91 1.90
C THR A 87 14.82 -10.87 1.16
N GLY A 88 15.49 -10.01 1.91
CA GLY A 88 16.36 -8.97 1.39
C GLY A 88 17.65 -9.54 0.76
N PRO A 89 18.42 -8.71 0.05
CA PRO A 89 19.69 -9.12 -0.56
C PRO A 89 20.73 -9.68 0.42
N ASP A 90 20.65 -9.25 1.67
CA ASP A 90 21.51 -9.67 2.78
C ASP A 90 21.07 -10.99 3.44
N GLY A 91 20.00 -11.61 2.92
CA GLY A 91 19.39 -12.80 3.51
C GLY A 91 18.49 -12.52 4.72
N GLY A 92 18.37 -11.24 5.13
CA GLY A 92 17.48 -10.83 6.20
C GLY A 92 16.02 -10.84 5.77
N SER A 93 15.12 -11.27 6.65
CA SER A 93 13.68 -11.20 6.38
C SER A 93 13.10 -9.86 6.83
N VAL A 94 12.40 -9.17 5.91
CA VAL A 94 11.68 -7.92 6.18
C VAL A 94 10.18 -8.17 6.02
N THR A 95 9.39 -7.73 7.00
CA THR A 95 7.93 -7.75 6.88
C THR A 95 7.47 -6.50 6.12
N CYS A 96 6.66 -6.69 5.09
CA CYS A 96 6.10 -5.63 4.28
C CYS A 96 4.57 -5.67 4.25
N PHE A 97 3.96 -4.51 4.01
CA PHE A 97 2.61 -4.39 3.50
C PHE A 97 2.63 -4.47 1.96
N PHE A 98 1.85 -5.39 1.39
CA PHE A 98 1.67 -5.54 -0.06
C PHE A 98 0.43 -4.76 -0.51
N LYS A 99 0.65 -3.78 -1.41
CA LYS A 99 -0.40 -3.02 -2.08
C LYS A 99 -0.47 -3.46 -3.54
N PRO A 100 -1.44 -4.29 -3.95
CA PRO A 100 -1.58 -4.68 -5.35
C PRO A 100 -1.95 -3.47 -6.20
N PHE A 101 -1.48 -3.42 -7.44
CA PHE A 101 -2.04 -2.48 -8.40
C PHE A 101 -3.49 -2.88 -8.64
N ARG A 102 -4.44 -1.94 -8.54
CA ARG A 102 -5.84 -2.20 -8.90
C ARG A 102 -6.03 -1.85 -10.37
N GLY A 103 -6.61 -2.77 -11.14
CA GLY A 103 -6.90 -2.55 -12.55
C GLY A 103 -7.90 -1.42 -12.69
N SER A 104 -7.42 -0.21 -12.98
CA SER A 104 -8.30 0.85 -13.46
C SER A 104 -8.51 0.61 -14.95
N TYR A 105 -9.76 0.69 -15.40
CA TYR A 105 -10.14 0.65 -16.82
C TYR A 105 -9.51 1.77 -17.67
N ARG A 106 -8.70 2.64 -17.06
CA ARG A 106 -7.92 3.66 -17.75
C ARG A 106 -6.61 3.06 -18.22
N LYS A 107 -6.65 2.57 -19.47
CA LYS A 107 -5.47 2.47 -20.33
C LYS A 107 -4.79 3.85 -20.35
N SER A 108 -3.51 3.88 -20.00
CA SER A 108 -2.59 5.03 -20.02
C SER A 108 -2.54 5.92 -18.78
N SER A 109 -1.31 6.37 -18.52
CA SER A 109 -0.82 7.29 -17.48
C SER A 109 -0.44 6.67 -16.14
N THR A 110 0.83 6.91 -15.79
CA THR A 110 1.61 6.43 -14.66
C THR A 110 0.84 6.41 -13.34
N ASN A 111 0.95 5.31 -12.58
CA ASN A 111 0.39 5.25 -11.23
C ASN A 111 0.95 6.41 -10.38
N ILE A 112 0.07 7.28 -9.88
CA ILE A 112 0.43 8.50 -9.15
C ILE A 112 1.25 8.14 -7.91
N GLU A 113 0.81 7.14 -7.15
CA GLU A 113 1.52 6.66 -5.95
C GLU A 113 2.96 6.24 -6.28
N LEU A 114 3.10 5.43 -7.32
CA LEU A 114 4.39 4.93 -7.77
C LEU A 114 5.30 6.08 -8.24
N THR A 115 4.73 7.08 -8.93
CA THR A 115 5.45 8.29 -9.36
C THR A 115 5.92 9.11 -8.16
N THR A 116 5.08 9.27 -7.15
CA THR A 116 5.41 9.99 -5.92
C THR A 116 6.51 9.27 -5.14
N HIS A 117 6.44 7.94 -5.03
CA HIS A 117 7.50 7.16 -4.40
C HIS A 117 8.83 7.21 -5.15
N ARG A 118 8.82 7.28 -6.48
CA ARG A 118 10.04 7.55 -7.27
C ARG A 118 10.66 8.91 -6.90
N LYS A 119 9.85 9.96 -6.71
CA LYS A 119 10.35 11.27 -6.25
C LYS A 119 10.92 11.19 -4.83
N ILE A 120 10.23 10.51 -3.90
CA ILE A 120 10.67 10.31 -2.52
C ILE A 120 12.03 9.59 -2.46
N ALA A 121 12.19 8.51 -3.23
CA ALA A 121 13.43 7.74 -3.28
C ALA A 121 14.60 8.59 -3.79
N ARG A 122 14.37 9.39 -4.84
CA ARG A 122 15.38 10.27 -5.43
C ARG A 122 15.76 11.46 -4.54
N ALA A 123 14.80 12.00 -3.79
CA ALA A 123 15.04 13.10 -2.85
C ALA A 123 15.82 12.67 -1.59
N ARG A 124 16.06 11.36 -1.40
CA ARG A 124 16.79 10.80 -0.25
C ARG A 124 16.26 11.34 1.09
N ILE A 125 14.93 11.34 1.22
CA ILE A 125 14.26 11.80 2.43
C ILE A 125 14.83 11.08 3.66
N PRO A 126 15.24 11.80 4.72
CA PRO A 126 15.78 11.17 5.93
C PRO A 126 14.81 10.15 6.53
N SER A 127 15.34 9.09 7.10
CA SER A 127 14.54 8.10 7.84
C SER A 127 14.12 8.63 9.23
N PRO A 128 13.22 7.93 9.94
CA PRO A 128 12.92 8.22 11.34
C PRO A 128 14.19 8.32 12.21
N PRO A 129 14.18 9.14 13.28
CA PRO A 129 13.03 9.85 13.83
C PRO A 129 12.75 11.22 13.18
N ARG A 130 13.51 11.62 12.16
CA ARG A 130 13.38 12.97 11.56
C ARG A 130 12.13 13.12 10.69
N VAL A 131 11.88 12.14 9.84
CA VAL A 131 10.70 12.09 8.96
C VAL A 131 10.08 10.71 9.08
N ARG A 132 8.75 10.67 9.26
CA ARG A 132 7.96 9.45 9.40
C ARG A 132 6.96 9.35 8.26
N ILE A 133 7.46 8.96 7.10
CA ILE A 133 6.67 8.62 5.93
C ILE A 133 6.83 7.13 5.63
N CYS A 134 5.80 6.50 5.10
CA CYS A 134 5.87 5.14 4.61
C CYS A 134 6.38 5.15 3.16
N SER A 135 7.71 5.07 3.01
CA SER A 135 8.36 4.97 1.70
C SER A 135 8.30 3.55 1.16
N ILE A 136 8.26 3.42 -0.17
CA ILE A 136 8.31 2.12 -0.83
C ILE A 136 9.59 1.36 -0.47
N TYR A 137 9.45 0.07 -0.17
CA TYR A 137 10.56 -0.86 0.04
C TYR A 137 10.98 -1.54 -1.27
N GLY A 138 10.00 -1.89 -2.10
CA GLY A 138 10.24 -2.57 -3.37
C GLY A 138 8.98 -2.73 -4.21
N LEU A 139 9.14 -3.37 -5.36
CA LEU A 139 8.06 -3.70 -6.29
C LEU A 139 7.90 -5.20 -6.41
N VAL A 140 6.66 -5.63 -6.64
CA VAL A 140 6.37 -7.00 -7.04
C VAL A 140 6.27 -7.03 -8.55
N ARG A 141 7.16 -7.77 -9.19
CA ARG A 141 7.30 -7.86 -10.65
C ARG A 141 7.39 -9.30 -11.09
N ASP A 142 6.67 -9.62 -12.16
CA ASP A 142 6.81 -10.89 -12.89
C ASP A 142 7.10 -10.55 -14.35
N GLU A 143 8.24 -11.03 -14.86
CA GLU A 143 8.79 -10.63 -16.17
C GLU A 143 8.77 -9.11 -16.41
N ASN A 144 7.90 -8.62 -17.30
CA ASN A 144 7.75 -7.19 -17.64
C ASN A 144 6.48 -6.56 -17.06
N VAL A 145 5.85 -7.24 -16.10
CA VAL A 145 4.56 -6.87 -15.54
C VAL A 145 4.72 -6.50 -14.07
N LEU A 146 4.24 -5.31 -13.72
CA LEU A 146 4.15 -4.90 -12.31
C LEU A 146 2.83 -5.37 -11.69
N LEU A 147 2.94 -6.01 -10.53
CA LEU A 147 1.84 -6.64 -9.80
C LEU A 147 1.46 -5.86 -8.53
N GLY A 148 2.41 -5.16 -7.93
CA GLY A 148 2.14 -4.27 -6.78
C GLY A 148 3.37 -3.62 -6.18
N MET A 149 3.15 -2.92 -5.08
CA MET A 149 4.16 -2.21 -4.28
C MET A 149 4.30 -2.87 -2.91
N LEU A 150 5.52 -2.85 -2.38
CA LEU A 150 5.87 -3.31 -1.05
C LEU A 150 6.25 -2.11 -0.19
N PHE A 151 5.65 -2.00 0.98
CA PHE A 151 5.91 -0.95 1.96
C PHE A 151 6.42 -1.59 3.26
N PRO A 152 7.35 -0.98 4.01
CA PRO A 152 7.72 -1.48 5.33
C PRO A 152 6.49 -1.65 6.22
N TRP A 153 6.40 -2.78 6.93
CA TRP A 153 5.29 -3.01 7.84
C TRP A 153 5.35 -2.06 9.04
N ILE A 154 4.39 -1.15 9.12
CA ILE A 154 4.19 -0.30 10.29
C ILE A 154 3.30 -1.05 11.27
N ASP A 155 3.84 -1.37 12.44
CA ASP A 155 3.14 -2.03 13.53
C ASP A 155 2.16 -1.05 14.19
N LYS A 156 1.05 -0.80 13.48
CA LYS A 156 0.05 0.21 13.87
C LYS A 156 -0.78 -0.26 15.05
N ARG A 157 -0.99 0.62 16.02
CA ARG A 157 -1.99 0.43 17.08
C ARG A 157 -3.33 1.06 16.70
N ALA A 158 -3.31 2.12 15.90
CA ALA A 158 -4.50 2.84 15.50
C ALA A 158 -4.29 3.62 14.20
N VAL A 159 -5.40 4.04 13.60
CA VAL A 159 -5.45 5.09 12.58
C VAL A 159 -5.82 6.38 13.30
N LEU A 160 -5.19 7.51 12.94
CA LEU A 160 -5.54 8.79 13.52
C LEU A 160 -7.00 9.12 13.23
N SER A 161 -7.71 9.59 14.25
CA SER A 161 -9.11 9.95 14.15
C SER A 161 -9.46 10.96 15.24
N ARG A 162 -10.58 11.67 15.06
CA ARG A 162 -11.07 12.63 16.04
C ARG A 162 -11.33 12.00 17.41
N GLY A 163 -11.89 10.79 17.43
CA GLY A 163 -12.15 10.06 18.66
C GLY A 163 -10.88 9.62 19.38
N LEU A 164 -9.83 9.21 18.62
CA LEU A 164 -8.53 8.89 19.21
C LEU A 164 -7.87 10.15 19.79
N ALA A 165 -7.85 11.25 19.03
CA ALA A 165 -7.29 12.52 19.47
C ALA A 165 -7.98 13.02 20.76
N ALA A 166 -9.31 13.05 20.80
CA ALA A 166 -10.08 13.52 21.96
C ALA A 166 -9.81 12.74 23.25
N ARG A 167 -9.48 11.45 23.16
CA ARG A 167 -9.15 10.59 24.32
C ARG A 167 -7.66 10.59 24.67
N SER A 168 -6.82 11.24 23.87
CA SER A 168 -5.37 11.21 24.03
C SER A 168 -4.87 12.43 24.83
N PRO A 169 -3.83 12.27 25.67
CA PRO A 169 -3.22 13.38 26.39
C PRO A 169 -2.72 14.49 25.45
N ALA A 170 -2.75 15.74 25.91
CA ALA A 170 -2.32 16.89 25.11
C ALA A 170 -0.86 16.77 24.65
N SER A 171 0.04 16.27 25.48
CA SER A 171 1.44 16.03 25.14
C SER A 171 1.60 15.03 23.98
N LEU A 172 0.76 14.00 23.94
CA LEU A 172 0.78 13.00 22.89
C LEU A 172 0.25 13.57 21.56
N ARG A 173 -0.84 14.35 21.61
CA ARG A 173 -1.36 15.07 20.44
C ARG A 173 -0.35 16.06 19.87
N GLN A 174 0.35 16.80 20.75
CA GLN A 174 1.42 17.72 20.35
C GLN A 174 2.56 16.98 19.65
N ARG A 175 2.99 15.82 20.18
CA ARG A 175 4.01 14.98 19.53
C ARG A 175 3.56 14.55 18.14
N TRP A 176 2.33 14.06 17.97
CA TRP A 176 1.80 13.68 16.66
C TRP A 176 1.78 14.87 15.69
N ALA A 177 1.30 16.03 16.15
CA ALA A 177 1.30 17.24 15.34
C ALA A 177 2.71 17.62 14.87
N SER A 178 3.70 17.60 15.77
CA SER A 178 5.10 17.89 15.41
C SER A 178 5.68 16.89 14.41
N GLN A 179 5.37 15.60 14.55
CA GLN A 179 5.88 14.56 13.64
C GLN A 179 5.27 14.66 12.24
N ILE A 180 3.96 14.91 12.17
CA ILE A 180 3.25 15.11 10.90
C ILE A 180 3.78 16.37 10.21
N ASP A 181 3.85 17.49 10.93
CA ASP A 181 4.34 18.77 10.42
C ASP A 181 5.79 18.68 9.90
N ALA A 182 6.70 18.08 10.69
CA ALA A 182 8.09 17.89 10.27
C ALA A 182 8.22 17.05 9.00
N SER A 183 7.43 15.97 8.90
CA SER A 183 7.45 15.07 7.75
C SER A 183 6.91 15.75 6.49
N ILE A 184 5.79 16.46 6.61
CA ILE A 184 5.18 17.23 5.52
C ILE A 184 6.08 18.36 5.04
N LYS A 185 6.64 19.15 5.96
CA LYS A 185 7.58 20.22 5.61
C LYS A 185 8.75 19.70 4.78
N LYS A 186 9.28 18.52 5.15
CA LYS A 186 10.38 17.92 4.38
C LYS A 186 9.95 17.45 3.00
N LEU A 187 8.72 16.91 2.84
CA LEU A 187 8.19 16.57 1.52
C LEU A 187 8.04 17.82 0.63
N TYR A 188 7.45 18.89 1.17
CA TYR A 188 7.25 20.14 0.41
C TYR A 188 8.55 20.82 0.00
N GLN A 189 9.59 20.76 0.86
CA GLN A 189 10.93 21.26 0.52
C GLN A 189 11.53 20.58 -0.72
N GLU A 190 11.16 19.32 -0.97
CA GLU A 190 11.60 18.54 -2.13
C GLU A 190 10.60 18.60 -3.30
N GLY A 191 9.58 19.46 -3.22
CA GLY A 191 8.53 19.57 -4.23
C GLY A 191 7.62 18.35 -4.32
N ILE A 192 7.49 17.59 -3.23
CA ILE A 192 6.68 16.37 -3.16
C ILE A 192 5.36 16.68 -2.46
N ILE A 193 4.25 16.44 -3.16
CA ILE A 193 2.88 16.62 -2.67
C ILE A 193 2.42 15.27 -2.11
N TRP A 194 1.77 15.27 -0.94
CA TRP A 194 1.14 14.10 -0.33
C TRP A 194 -0.06 13.63 -1.16
N GLY A 195 -0.94 14.57 -1.53
CA GLY A 195 -1.97 14.39 -2.55
C GLY A 195 -3.30 13.81 -2.05
N ASP A 196 -3.35 13.36 -0.79
CA ASP A 196 -4.56 12.88 -0.11
C ASP A 196 -4.45 13.13 1.40
N ALA A 197 -4.19 14.38 1.79
CA ALA A 197 -4.02 14.77 3.18
C ALA A 197 -5.32 14.59 4.01
N LYS A 198 -5.34 13.56 4.85
CA LYS A 198 -6.43 13.23 5.77
C LYS A 198 -5.95 12.40 6.96
N ALA A 199 -6.72 12.40 8.05
CA ALA A 199 -6.34 11.65 9.25
C ALA A 199 -6.29 10.13 9.03
N GLU A 200 -7.12 9.59 8.12
CA GLU A 200 -7.14 8.17 7.77
C GLU A 200 -5.81 7.70 7.14
N ASN A 201 -5.06 8.64 6.54
CA ASN A 201 -3.74 8.41 5.96
C ASN A 201 -2.60 8.70 6.97
N VAL A 202 -2.92 8.79 8.27
CA VAL A 202 -1.95 8.85 9.36
C VAL A 202 -2.11 7.63 10.27
N LEU A 203 -1.08 6.80 10.33
CA LEU A 203 -1.02 5.67 11.26
C LEU A 203 -0.35 6.09 12.57
N ILE A 204 -0.86 5.59 13.69
CA ILE A 204 -0.16 5.65 14.97
C ILE A 204 0.43 4.27 15.24
N ASP A 205 1.75 4.20 15.36
CA ASP A 205 2.45 2.95 15.65
C ASP A 205 2.40 2.59 17.15
N LYS A 206 2.90 1.39 17.49
CA LYS A 206 2.96 0.92 18.88
C LYS A 206 3.81 1.77 19.82
N ASN A 207 4.70 2.60 19.30
CA ASN A 207 5.55 3.52 20.07
C ASN A 207 4.94 4.92 20.17
N ASP A 208 3.67 5.06 19.79
CA ASP A 208 2.94 6.32 19.78
C ASP A 208 3.50 7.35 18.79
N ASP A 209 4.17 6.88 17.74
CA ASP A 209 4.65 7.73 16.65
C ASP A 209 3.63 7.81 15.51
N ALA A 210 3.45 9.01 14.96
CA ALA A 210 2.62 9.28 13.81
C ALA A 210 3.39 9.08 12.50
N TRP A 211 2.82 8.31 11.58
CA TRP A 211 3.37 7.99 10.27
C TRP A 211 2.42 8.40 9.16
N ILE A 212 2.94 9.11 8.17
CA ILE A 212 2.22 9.49 6.96
C ILE A 212 2.29 8.34 5.95
N ILE A 213 1.13 7.91 5.47
CA ILE A 213 0.97 6.85 4.46
C ILE A 213 0.17 7.37 3.26
N ASP A 214 0.10 6.53 2.23
CA ASP A 214 -0.72 6.69 1.02
C ASP A 214 -0.47 7.98 0.22
N PHE A 215 0.26 7.83 -0.89
CA PHE A 215 0.59 8.91 -1.82
C PHE A 215 -0.13 8.75 -3.16
N GLY A 216 -1.20 7.95 -3.21
CA GLY A 216 -1.88 7.60 -4.45
C GLY A 216 -2.72 8.71 -5.06
N GLY A 217 -2.98 9.77 -4.30
CA GLY A 217 -3.85 10.85 -4.71
C GLY A 217 -5.30 10.38 -4.78
N SER A 218 -6.18 11.03 -4.02
CA SER A 218 -7.61 10.82 -4.16
C SER A 218 -8.36 12.07 -3.72
N TYR A 219 -9.62 12.16 -4.14
CA TYR A 219 -10.52 13.15 -3.59
C TYR A 219 -11.32 12.50 -2.47
N THR A 220 -11.20 13.06 -1.26
CA THR A 220 -12.00 12.63 -0.11
C THR A 220 -12.92 13.80 0.31
N PRO A 221 -14.25 13.68 0.09
CA PRO A 221 -15.21 14.69 0.52
C PRO A 221 -15.05 15.03 2.00
N GLY A 222 -15.11 16.31 2.34
CA GLY A 222 -14.98 16.81 3.72
C GLY A 222 -13.55 17.04 4.19
N TRP A 223 -12.53 16.52 3.50
CA TRP A 223 -11.12 16.77 3.82
C TRP A 223 -10.52 17.90 3.00
N VAL A 224 -10.71 17.87 1.69
CA VAL A 224 -10.14 18.86 0.76
C VAL A 224 -11.25 19.35 -0.18
N ASP A 225 -11.17 20.59 -0.66
CA ASP A 225 -12.08 21.08 -1.71
C ASP A 225 -11.78 20.32 -3.02
N MET A 226 -12.80 20.01 -3.81
CA MET A 226 -12.65 19.11 -4.97
C MET A 226 -11.62 19.63 -5.99
N GLU A 227 -11.64 20.93 -6.21
CA GLU A 227 -10.74 21.68 -7.10
C GLU A 227 -9.28 21.73 -6.61
N LYS A 228 -9.03 21.40 -5.34
CA LYS A 228 -7.69 21.38 -4.72
C LYS A 228 -7.13 19.97 -4.54
N ALA A 229 -7.90 18.94 -4.86
CA ALA A 229 -7.47 17.55 -4.71
C ALA A 229 -6.17 17.27 -5.49
N GLY A 230 -5.20 16.63 -4.85
CA GLY A 230 -3.89 16.34 -5.47
C GLY A 230 -2.95 17.54 -5.63
N THR A 231 -3.27 18.70 -5.05
CA THR A 231 -2.43 19.90 -5.11
C THR A 231 -1.79 20.22 -3.76
N LEU A 232 -0.74 21.06 -3.76
CA LEU A 232 -0.11 21.57 -2.54
C LEU A 232 -1.10 22.35 -1.66
N GLU A 233 -2.01 23.12 -2.26
CA GLU A 233 -3.03 23.87 -1.53
C GLU A 233 -4.01 22.94 -0.81
N GLY A 234 -4.45 21.88 -1.50
CA GLY A 234 -5.33 20.87 -0.91
C GLY A 234 -4.67 20.11 0.23
N ASP A 235 -3.40 19.82 0.07
CA ASP A 235 -2.52 19.26 1.09
C ASP A 235 -2.42 20.16 2.35
N MET A 236 -2.24 21.47 2.17
CA MET A 236 -2.25 22.44 3.27
C MET A 236 -3.62 22.52 3.95
N GLN A 237 -4.71 22.45 3.20
CA GLN A 237 -6.07 22.45 3.74
C GLN A 237 -6.34 21.21 4.60
N GLY A 238 -6.01 20.02 4.08
CA GLY A 238 -6.15 18.76 4.80
C GLY A 238 -5.26 18.74 6.06
N LEU A 239 -4.02 19.21 5.95
CA LEU A 239 -3.11 19.36 7.09
C LEU A 239 -3.69 20.28 8.17
N GLY A 240 -4.28 21.43 7.79
CA GLY A 240 -4.93 22.34 8.73
C GLY A 240 -6.01 21.63 9.57
N LYS A 241 -6.86 20.82 8.94
CA LYS A 241 -7.90 20.03 9.62
C LYS A 241 -7.31 18.97 10.55
N ILE A 242 -6.21 18.32 10.15
CA ILE A 242 -5.49 17.37 11.02
C ILE A 242 -4.93 18.11 12.24
N MET A 243 -4.32 19.27 12.04
CA MET A 243 -3.74 20.05 13.14
C MET A 243 -4.83 20.57 14.09
N ASP A 244 -5.96 21.04 13.58
CA ASP A 244 -7.11 21.45 14.39
C ASP A 244 -7.69 20.28 15.21
N MET A 245 -7.73 19.08 14.64
CA MET A 245 -8.13 17.86 15.35
C MET A 245 -7.18 17.51 16.50
N LEU A 246 -5.90 17.87 16.37
CA LEU A 246 -4.86 17.60 17.36
C LEU A 246 -4.70 18.71 18.40
N ARG A 247 -5.44 19.83 18.30
CA ARG A 247 -5.41 20.91 19.29
C ARG A 247 -6.11 20.56 20.60
#